data_AF-A0A3B5QJU3-F1
#
_entry.id   AF-A0A3B5QJU3-F1
#
_cell.length_a   1.000
_cell.length_b   1.000
_cell.length_c   1.000
_cell.angle_alpha   90.00
_cell.angle_beta   90.00
_cell.angle_gamma   90.00
#
_symmetry.space_group_name_H-M   'P 1'
#
loop_
_entity.id
_entity.type
_entity.pdbx_description
1 polymer ?
#
loop_
_entity_poly.entity_id
_entity_poly.type
_entity_poly.pdbx_seq_one_letter_code
_entity_poly.pdbx_strand_id
1 'polypeptide(L)'
;MSALSWKPSLRHSVSEWLSNNQQLAATAQHERHVSQQVRQEGRTLRNETHCKTVWDEGDTSRRLSDRIWDVSRWRDVLEICAQKVDEEMEALTLSKERSELALAATSVPLEVTNECLTLREGRRGYELVSDPVEEQLKQEVELIEGVQQRLQRSVDQAFEQLGILQEIRHQLTSDLQNKMEAVDIDTSCLSLTIKSQSISLKTNPTRIPSGSSSPQQWAQFSQYNVARAREAVLVSQQMRENMSLSRAQVQNELEAQRRAAEFALRKRKHHEEQARDELQWQIKTTEDEMAAMEGDIRGLDADLQAKMASLKLAHTRLEARTRRSGMDLCRDEVQHGLVAEVQQLESTIQALKQKLSDAQLSLQKMTLHHSCMCQDLSRKQEALSLEERSMQCRTRITSQSGSGRTAVPLVPLVNSSGRSNLQLLAQ
;
A
#
# COMPACT_ATOMS: atom_id res chain seq x y z
N MET A 1 84.50 85.66 76.22
CA MET A 1 83.78 84.38 76.00
C MET A 1 82.79 84.22 77.14
N SER A 2 81.49 84.32 76.86
CA SER A 2 80.44 84.09 77.86
C SER A 2 79.42 83.11 77.29
N ALA A 3 79.16 82.09 78.10
CA ALA A 3 78.68 80.78 77.71
C ALA A 3 77.19 80.71 77.38
N LEU A 4 76.85 79.79 76.47
CA LEU A 4 75.49 79.37 76.12
C LEU A 4 74.75 78.86 77.37
N SER A 5 73.61 79.48 77.67
CA SER A 5 72.66 79.02 78.70
C SER A 5 71.90 77.79 78.20
N TRP A 6 72.31 76.61 78.64
CA TRP A 6 71.55 75.37 78.43
C TRP A 6 70.44 75.30 79.50
N LYS A 7 69.18 75.14 79.07
CA LYS A 7 68.04 74.93 80.00
C LYS A 7 68.35 73.72 80.92
N PRO A 8 68.03 73.75 82.22
CA PRO A 8 68.21 72.59 83.09
C PRO A 8 67.33 71.43 82.61
N SER A 9 67.94 70.29 82.33
CA SER A 9 67.23 69.04 82.10
C SER A 9 66.51 68.60 83.38
N LEU A 10 65.26 68.16 83.25
CA LEU A 10 64.46 67.59 84.34
C LEU A 10 65.25 66.41 84.95
N ARG A 11 65.59 66.48 86.25
CA ARG A 11 66.36 65.44 86.95
C ARG A 11 65.40 64.56 87.75
N HIS A 12 65.25 63.32 87.30
CA HIS A 12 64.45 62.30 87.99
C HIS A 12 65.25 61.67 89.14
N SER A 13 64.54 61.27 90.20
CA SER A 13 65.17 60.48 91.27
C SER A 13 65.51 59.07 90.78
N VAL A 14 66.49 58.41 91.41
CA VAL A 14 66.82 57.01 91.09
C VAL A 14 65.60 56.10 91.26
N SER A 15 64.72 56.41 92.21
CA SER A 15 63.47 55.65 92.42
C SER A 15 62.45 55.87 91.29
N GLU A 16 62.32 57.09 90.76
CA GLU A 16 61.47 57.38 89.60
C GLU A 16 62.01 56.73 88.32
N TRP A 17 63.33 56.73 88.14
CA TRP A 17 63.98 56.03 87.03
C TRP A 17 63.78 54.51 87.12
N LEU A 18 63.93 53.92 88.30
CA LEU A 18 63.66 52.50 88.55
C LEU A 18 62.18 52.15 88.29
N SER A 19 61.24 52.97 88.78
CA SER A 19 59.80 52.77 88.57
C SER A 19 59.42 52.90 87.09
N ASN A 20 59.93 53.91 86.38
CA ASN A 20 59.71 54.06 84.94
C ASN A 20 60.28 52.88 84.14
N ASN A 21 61.48 52.40 84.47
CA ASN A 21 62.06 51.22 83.80
C ASN A 21 61.28 49.93 84.10
N GLN A 22 60.77 49.76 85.33
CA GLN A 22 59.90 48.64 85.68
C GLN A 22 58.57 48.72 84.92
N GLN A 23 57.98 49.91 84.80
CA GLN A 23 56.76 50.13 84.02
C GLN A 23 56.98 49.87 82.53
N LEU A 24 58.05 50.39 81.94
CA LEU A 24 58.42 50.13 80.55
C LEU A 24 58.66 48.63 80.30
N ALA A 25 59.33 47.93 81.23
CA ALA A 25 59.53 46.49 81.14
C ALA A 25 58.21 45.70 81.24
N ALA A 26 57.32 46.08 82.16
CA ALA A 26 56.00 45.47 82.33
C ALA A 26 55.10 45.71 81.11
N THR A 27 55.05 46.93 80.58
CA THR A 27 54.33 47.25 79.34
C THR A 27 54.92 46.49 78.15
N ALA A 28 56.25 46.45 77.99
CA ALA A 28 56.89 45.68 76.92
C ALA A 28 56.65 44.16 77.05
N GLN A 29 56.48 43.64 78.27
CA GLN A 29 56.10 42.24 78.48
C GLN A 29 54.63 41.99 78.12
N HIS A 30 53.73 42.89 78.51
CA HIS A 30 52.31 42.82 78.14
C HIS A 30 52.10 42.91 76.63
N GLU A 31 52.71 43.90 75.96
CA GLU A 31 52.62 44.07 74.50
C GLU A 31 53.21 42.87 73.75
N ARG A 32 54.32 42.28 74.23
CA ARG A 32 54.87 41.04 73.67
C ARG A 32 53.92 39.86 73.84
N HIS A 33 53.23 39.76 74.99
CA HIS A 33 52.24 38.72 75.23
C HIS A 33 51.02 38.86 74.31
N VAL A 34 50.43 40.06 74.21
CA VAL A 34 49.33 40.36 73.28
C VAL A 34 49.74 40.08 71.84
N SER A 35 50.93 40.52 71.42
CA SER A 35 51.47 40.23 70.08
C SER A 35 51.68 38.73 69.83
N GLN A 36 52.15 37.97 70.83
CA GLN A 36 52.27 36.52 70.73
C GLN A 36 50.90 35.86 70.56
N GLN A 37 49.90 36.30 71.33
CA GLN A 37 48.54 35.79 71.23
C GLN A 37 47.92 36.08 69.86
N VAL A 38 47.94 37.34 69.39
CA VAL A 38 47.41 37.72 68.06
C VAL A 38 48.11 36.97 66.93
N ARG A 39 49.45 36.79 67.01
CA ARG A 39 50.17 35.99 66.00
C ARG A 39 49.79 34.52 66.06
N GLN A 40 49.58 33.96 67.25
CA GLN A 40 49.17 32.56 67.40
C GLN A 40 47.74 32.35 66.88
N GLU A 41 46.79 33.20 67.25
CA GLU A 41 45.43 33.22 66.72
C GLU A 41 45.42 33.39 65.20
N GLY A 42 46.20 34.33 64.67
CA GLY A 42 46.34 34.54 63.24
C GLY A 42 46.96 33.34 62.50
N ARG A 43 47.91 32.63 63.09
CA ARG A 43 48.47 31.39 62.53
C ARG A 43 47.45 30.25 62.54
N THR A 44 46.75 30.07 63.66
CA THR A 44 45.67 29.08 63.78
C THR A 44 44.59 29.34 62.74
N LEU A 45 44.09 30.58 62.64
CA LEU A 45 43.07 30.97 61.66
C LEU A 45 43.53 30.73 60.21
N ARG A 46 44.78 31.09 59.88
CA ARG A 46 45.35 30.82 58.54
C ARG A 46 45.41 29.34 58.21
N ASN A 47 45.82 28.51 59.16
CA ASN A 47 45.89 27.06 58.95
C ASN A 47 44.50 26.46 58.80
N GLU A 48 43.56 26.81 59.69
CA GLU A 48 42.17 26.36 59.64
C GLU A 48 41.48 26.75 58.33
N THR A 49 41.60 28.03 57.93
CA THR A 49 41.02 28.53 56.68
C THR A 49 41.70 27.92 55.46
N HIS A 50 43.01 27.72 55.46
CA HIS A 50 43.70 27.04 54.36
C HIS A 50 43.22 25.60 54.20
N CYS A 51 43.20 24.82 55.28
CA CYS A 51 42.71 23.44 55.27
C CYS A 51 41.25 23.37 54.81
N LYS A 52 40.40 24.26 55.33
CA LYS A 52 38.99 24.32 54.96
C LYS A 52 38.80 24.63 53.47
N THR A 53 39.47 25.65 52.94
CA THR A 53 39.37 26.03 51.52
C THR A 53 39.83 24.89 50.60
N VAL A 54 40.96 24.24 50.91
CA VAL A 54 41.47 23.11 50.10
C VAL A 54 40.49 21.94 50.14
N TRP A 55 39.90 21.65 51.30
CA TRP A 55 38.92 20.59 51.44
C TRP A 55 37.62 20.90 50.67
N ASP A 56 37.08 22.11 50.83
CA ASP A 56 35.84 22.54 50.15
C ASP A 56 36.02 22.57 48.61
N GLU A 57 37.19 22.99 48.11
CA GLU A 57 37.55 22.96 46.69
C GLU A 57 37.63 21.51 46.16
N GLY A 58 38.26 20.61 46.91
CA GLY A 58 38.34 19.20 46.58
C GLY A 58 36.97 18.52 46.56
N ASP A 59 36.13 18.77 47.57
CA ASP A 59 34.75 18.23 47.64
C ASP A 59 33.88 18.74 46.48
N THR A 60 33.97 20.02 46.15
CA THR A 60 33.22 20.61 45.03
C THR A 60 33.69 20.04 43.69
N SER A 61 35.00 19.89 43.48
CA SER A 61 35.58 19.29 42.27
C SER A 61 35.15 17.83 42.10
N ARG A 62 35.05 17.08 43.21
CA ARG A 62 34.53 15.72 43.21
C ARG A 62 33.05 15.68 42.80
N ARG A 63 32.20 16.51 43.42
CA ARG A 63 30.77 16.58 43.08
C ARG A 63 30.55 16.96 41.61
N LEU A 64 31.38 17.85 41.07
CA LEU A 64 31.34 18.24 39.66
C LEU A 64 31.75 17.07 38.74
N SER A 65 32.78 16.32 39.12
CA SER A 65 33.19 15.10 38.40
C SER A 65 32.08 14.03 38.40
N ASP A 66 31.46 13.78 39.56
CA ASP A 66 30.34 12.84 39.69
C ASP A 66 29.15 13.29 38.82
N ARG A 67 28.88 14.61 38.77
CA ARG A 67 27.82 15.18 37.93
C ARG A 67 28.10 15.00 36.44
N ILE A 68 29.32 15.27 35.98
CA ILE A 68 29.74 15.04 34.58
C ILE A 68 29.49 13.59 34.19
N TRP A 69 29.83 12.64 35.07
CA TRP A 69 29.60 11.22 34.83
C TRP A 69 28.11 10.89 34.71
N ASP A 70 27.27 11.38 35.61
CA ASP A 70 25.81 11.16 35.58
C ASP A 70 25.16 11.73 34.31
N VAL A 71 25.55 12.94 33.90
CA VAL A 71 25.02 13.60 32.70
C VAL A 71 25.50 12.86 31.44
N SER A 72 26.76 12.44 31.40
CA SER A 72 27.33 11.65 30.30
C SER A 72 26.60 10.31 30.14
N ARG A 73 26.27 9.63 31.24
CA ARG A 73 25.49 8.38 31.18
C ARG A 73 24.12 8.60 30.53
N TRP A 74 23.43 9.69 30.88
CA TRP A 74 22.14 10.01 30.26
C TRP A 74 22.27 10.41 28.79
N ARG A 75 23.33 11.14 28.41
CA ARG A 75 23.66 11.43 27.01
C ARG A 75 23.75 10.13 26.21
N ASP A 76 24.54 9.15 26.69
CA ASP A 76 24.73 7.88 25.98
C ASP A 76 23.41 7.09 25.85
N VAL A 77 22.57 7.09 26.90
CA VAL A 77 21.25 6.44 26.86
C VAL A 77 20.33 7.10 25.83
N LEU A 78 20.31 8.44 25.77
CA LEU A 78 19.51 9.20 24.82
C LEU A 78 19.99 8.98 23.37
N GLU A 79 21.30 8.93 23.16
CA GLU A 79 21.91 8.67 21.86
C GLU A 79 21.53 7.28 21.32
N ILE A 80 21.70 6.23 22.14
CA ILE A 80 21.27 4.87 21.78
C ILE A 80 19.76 4.83 21.50
N CYS A 81 18.96 5.54 22.29
CA CYS A 81 17.52 5.58 22.10
C CYS A 81 17.14 6.28 20.79
N ALA A 82 17.82 7.37 20.45
CA ALA A 82 17.62 8.10 19.20
C ALA A 82 17.99 7.25 17.98
N GLN A 83 19.10 6.52 18.05
CA GLN A 83 19.50 5.59 16.99
C GLN A 83 18.44 4.50 16.76
N LYS A 84 17.88 3.92 17.83
CA LYS A 84 16.80 2.92 17.70
C LYS A 84 15.54 3.47 17.05
N VAL A 85 15.22 4.74 17.31
CA VAL A 85 14.09 5.42 16.64
C VAL A 85 14.41 5.63 15.16
N ASP A 86 15.62 6.04 14.81
CA ASP A 86 16.06 6.19 13.42
C ASP A 86 15.97 4.85 12.66
N GLU A 87 16.49 3.77 13.24
CA GLU A 87 16.42 2.41 12.68
C GLU A 87 14.96 1.93 12.46
N GLU A 88 14.06 2.19 13.42
CA GLU A 88 12.67 1.80 13.28
C GLU A 88 11.90 2.70 12.28
N MET A 89 12.24 3.99 12.16
CA MET A 89 11.69 4.88 11.13
C MET A 89 12.06 4.38 9.72
N GLU A 90 13.30 3.97 9.50
CA GLU A 90 13.74 3.37 8.23
C GLU A 90 12.96 2.07 7.95
N ALA A 91 12.83 1.19 8.95
CA ALA A 91 12.11 -0.07 8.81
C ALA A 91 10.61 0.12 8.51
N LEU A 92 9.95 1.10 9.15
CA LEU A 92 8.54 1.42 8.92
C LEU A 92 8.34 2.06 7.55
N THR A 93 9.25 2.94 7.13
CA THR A 93 9.25 3.52 5.78
C THR A 93 9.30 2.42 4.71
N LEU A 94 10.22 1.47 4.85
CA LEU A 94 10.31 0.35 3.92
C LEU A 94 9.04 -0.53 3.91
N SER A 95 8.41 -0.75 5.07
CA SER A 95 7.14 -1.49 5.13
C SER A 95 6.00 -0.73 4.47
N LYS A 96 5.93 0.59 4.64
CA LYS A 96 4.96 1.47 3.97
C LYS A 96 5.14 1.41 2.45
N GLU A 97 6.34 1.61 1.95
CA GLU A 97 6.66 1.55 0.51
C GLU A 97 6.26 0.20 -0.10
N ARG A 98 6.51 -0.92 0.60
CA ARG A 98 6.07 -2.25 0.15
C ARG A 98 4.55 -2.36 0.05
N SER A 99 3.80 -1.75 0.97
CA SER A 99 2.33 -1.71 0.91
C SER A 99 1.83 -0.78 -0.21
N GLU A 100 2.51 0.34 -0.48
CA GLU A 100 2.21 1.23 -1.61
C GLU A 100 2.46 0.54 -2.96
N LEU A 101 3.55 -0.21 -3.08
CA LEU A 101 3.83 -1.02 -4.27
C LEU A 101 2.78 -2.12 -4.46
N ALA A 102 2.37 -2.81 -3.39
CA ALA A 102 1.30 -3.80 -3.44
C ALA A 102 -0.03 -3.16 -3.86
N LEU A 103 -0.33 -1.96 -3.36
CA LEU A 103 -1.52 -1.19 -3.74
C LEU A 103 -1.47 -0.82 -5.23
N ALA A 104 -0.36 -0.26 -5.70
CA ALA A 104 -0.19 0.10 -7.11
C ALA A 104 -0.31 -1.11 -8.03
N ALA A 105 0.19 -2.29 -7.61
CA ALA A 105 0.10 -3.52 -8.39
C ALA A 105 -1.35 -4.02 -8.59
N THR A 106 -2.33 -3.50 -7.85
CA THR A 106 -3.75 -3.87 -8.03
C THR A 106 -4.46 -3.11 -9.15
N SER A 107 -3.89 -2.02 -9.67
CA SER A 107 -4.55 -1.21 -10.72
C SER A 107 -4.77 -1.99 -12.01
N VAL A 108 -3.73 -2.70 -12.47
CA VAL A 108 -3.78 -3.47 -13.72
C VAL A 108 -4.77 -4.64 -13.64
N PRO A 109 -4.79 -5.47 -12.58
CA PRO A 109 -5.86 -6.44 -12.38
C PRO A 109 -7.26 -5.82 -12.45
N LEU A 110 -7.49 -4.68 -11.79
CA LEU A 110 -8.80 -4.01 -11.79
C LEU A 110 -9.21 -3.54 -13.20
N GLU A 111 -8.30 -2.87 -13.91
CA GLU A 111 -8.52 -2.43 -15.28
C GLU A 111 -8.83 -3.60 -16.22
N VAL A 112 -8.06 -4.68 -16.12
CA VAL A 112 -8.25 -5.87 -16.96
C VAL A 112 -9.58 -6.56 -16.66
N THR A 113 -9.97 -6.67 -15.38
CA THR A 113 -11.26 -7.28 -15.01
C THR A 113 -12.44 -6.43 -15.51
N ASN A 114 -12.36 -5.10 -15.40
CA ASN A 114 -13.36 -4.19 -15.96
C ASN A 114 -13.41 -4.25 -17.50
N GLU A 115 -12.27 -4.37 -18.17
CA GLU A 115 -12.23 -4.57 -19.62
C GLU A 115 -12.88 -5.90 -20.01
N CYS A 116 -12.67 -6.97 -19.25
CA CYS A 116 -13.34 -8.26 -19.47
C CYS A 116 -14.87 -8.15 -19.32
N LEU A 117 -15.35 -7.43 -18.30
CA LEU A 117 -16.77 -7.16 -18.13
C LEU A 117 -17.33 -6.38 -19.34
N THR A 118 -16.64 -5.31 -19.76
CA THR A 118 -17.04 -4.49 -20.92
C THR A 118 -17.06 -5.30 -22.22
N LEU A 119 -16.08 -6.18 -22.43
CA LEU A 119 -16.06 -7.08 -23.59
C LEU A 119 -17.28 -7.99 -23.61
N ARG A 120 -17.69 -8.50 -22.44
CA ARG A 120 -18.84 -9.40 -22.31
C ARG A 120 -20.18 -8.69 -22.46
N GLU A 121 -20.28 -7.41 -22.08
CA GLU A 121 -21.44 -6.57 -22.39
C GLU A 121 -21.66 -6.39 -23.90
N GLY A 122 -20.61 -6.56 -24.71
CA GLY A 122 -20.69 -6.53 -26.18
C GLY A 122 -21.39 -7.74 -26.82
N ARG A 123 -21.78 -8.76 -26.05
CA ARG A 123 -22.52 -9.92 -26.57
C ARG A 123 -23.94 -9.56 -27.02
N ARG A 124 -24.47 -10.32 -27.96
CA ARG A 124 -25.73 -10.01 -28.64
C ARG A 124 -26.75 -11.14 -28.50
N GLY A 125 -28.02 -10.77 -28.40
CA GLY A 125 -29.12 -11.72 -28.34
C GLY A 125 -29.00 -12.67 -27.15
N TYR A 126 -29.20 -13.96 -27.40
CA TYR A 126 -29.16 -14.99 -26.36
C TYR A 126 -27.75 -15.31 -25.82
N GLU A 127 -26.70 -14.70 -26.38
CA GLU A 127 -25.34 -14.82 -25.84
C GLU A 127 -25.06 -13.88 -24.66
N LEU A 128 -25.87 -12.83 -24.52
CA LEU A 128 -25.79 -11.91 -23.37
C LEU A 128 -26.51 -12.53 -22.17
N VAL A 129 -25.77 -13.31 -21.40
CA VAL A 129 -26.29 -14.09 -20.26
C VAL A 129 -25.48 -13.79 -19.01
N SER A 130 -26.18 -13.67 -17.87
CA SER A 130 -25.54 -13.71 -16.56
C SER A 130 -25.14 -15.13 -16.22
N ASP A 131 -23.83 -15.37 -16.32
CA ASP A 131 -23.20 -16.68 -16.13
C ASP A 131 -22.17 -16.63 -14.99
N PRO A 132 -21.60 -17.78 -14.60
CA PRO A 132 -20.59 -17.82 -13.55
C PRO A 132 -19.33 -16.99 -13.84
N VAL A 133 -19.04 -16.65 -15.11
CA VAL A 133 -17.89 -15.79 -15.42
C VAL A 133 -18.18 -14.36 -15.02
N GLU A 134 -19.36 -13.84 -15.37
CA GLU A 134 -19.77 -12.49 -14.97
C GLU A 134 -19.77 -12.35 -13.43
N GLU A 135 -20.29 -13.37 -12.73
CA GLU A 135 -20.27 -13.40 -11.25
C GLU A 135 -18.85 -13.36 -10.69
N GLN A 136 -17.94 -14.21 -11.20
CA GLN A 136 -16.56 -14.24 -10.72
C GLN A 136 -15.78 -12.96 -11.04
N LEU A 137 -16.04 -12.32 -12.19
CA LEU A 137 -15.41 -11.04 -12.54
C LEU A 137 -15.91 -9.90 -11.64
N LYS A 138 -17.22 -9.83 -11.34
CA LYS A 138 -17.76 -8.84 -10.38
C LYS A 138 -17.21 -9.02 -8.98
N GLN A 139 -17.15 -10.27 -8.50
CA GLN A 139 -16.50 -10.59 -7.22
C GLN A 139 -15.01 -10.21 -7.22
N GLU A 140 -14.31 -10.35 -8.34
CA GLU A 140 -12.91 -9.93 -8.47
C GLU A 140 -12.76 -8.40 -8.38
N VAL A 141 -13.66 -7.62 -9.00
CA VAL A 141 -13.69 -6.15 -8.86
C VAL A 141 -13.91 -5.74 -7.39
N GLU A 142 -14.96 -6.26 -6.76
CA GLU A 142 -15.30 -5.93 -5.36
C GLU A 142 -14.15 -6.29 -4.40
N LEU A 143 -13.51 -7.45 -4.63
CA LEU A 143 -12.36 -7.88 -3.85
C LEU A 143 -11.17 -6.93 -4.04
N ILE A 144 -10.84 -6.57 -5.29
CA ILE A 144 -9.70 -5.68 -5.57
C ILE A 144 -9.93 -4.30 -4.94
N GLU A 145 -11.13 -3.73 -5.04
CA GLU A 145 -11.46 -2.44 -4.40
C GLU A 145 -11.36 -2.52 -2.87
N GLY A 146 -11.89 -3.60 -2.27
CA GLY A 146 -11.77 -3.84 -0.83
C GLY A 146 -10.31 -4.00 -0.37
N VAL A 147 -9.49 -4.68 -1.18
CA VAL A 147 -8.04 -4.80 -0.98
C VAL A 147 -7.37 -3.42 -1.03
N GLN A 148 -7.67 -2.62 -2.05
CA GLN A 148 -7.11 -1.28 -2.20
C GLN A 148 -7.37 -0.41 -0.97
N GLN A 149 -8.60 -0.43 -0.46
CA GLN A 149 -8.97 0.30 0.76
C GLN A 149 -8.24 -0.22 2.00
N ARG A 150 -8.01 -1.53 2.13
CA ARG A 150 -7.23 -2.10 3.25
C ARG A 150 -5.76 -1.69 3.20
N LEU A 151 -5.14 -1.78 2.02
CA LEU A 151 -3.75 -1.38 1.83
C LEU A 151 -3.56 0.12 2.02
N GLN A 152 -4.46 0.95 1.48
CA GLN A 152 -4.41 2.41 1.66
C GLN A 152 -4.50 2.79 3.14
N ARG A 153 -5.47 2.25 3.89
CA ARG A 153 -5.57 2.51 5.34
C ARG A 153 -4.30 2.11 6.08
N SER A 154 -3.67 1.01 5.68
CA SER A 154 -2.43 0.55 6.29
C SER A 154 -1.25 1.50 6.00
N VAL A 155 -1.20 2.08 4.79
CA VAL A 155 -0.22 3.09 4.40
C VAL A 155 -0.43 4.40 5.18
N ASP A 156 -1.68 4.85 5.31
CA ASP A 156 -2.03 6.07 6.04
C ASP A 156 -1.64 5.96 7.52
N GLN A 157 -1.98 4.83 8.15
CA GLN A 157 -1.61 4.55 9.54
C GLN A 157 -0.08 4.52 9.75
N ALA A 158 0.66 3.93 8.81
CA ALA A 158 2.13 3.93 8.87
C ALA A 158 2.71 5.33 8.70
N PHE A 159 2.10 6.17 7.86
CA PHE A 159 2.51 7.57 7.69
C PHE A 159 2.29 8.39 8.95
N GLU A 160 1.13 8.24 9.62
CA GLU A 160 0.86 8.89 10.91
C GLU A 160 1.87 8.46 11.99
N GLN A 161 2.16 7.15 12.06
CA GLN A 161 3.12 6.62 13.02
C GLN A 161 4.55 7.12 12.76
N LEU A 162 4.95 7.31 11.50
CA LEU A 162 6.23 7.95 11.16
C LEU A 162 6.29 9.40 11.69
N GLY A 163 5.19 10.15 11.61
CA GLY A 163 5.09 11.49 12.21
C GLY A 163 5.30 11.49 13.72
N ILE A 164 4.74 10.51 14.42
CA ILE A 164 4.92 10.34 15.88
C ILE A 164 6.39 10.01 16.21
N LEU A 165 7.01 9.09 15.47
CA LEU A 165 8.42 8.74 15.65
C LEU A 165 9.35 9.94 15.38
N GLN A 166 9.04 10.74 14.36
CA GLN A 166 9.81 11.95 14.03
C GLN A 166 9.74 13.01 15.13
N GLU A 167 8.57 13.24 15.73
CA GLU A 167 8.41 14.14 16.87
C GLU A 167 9.22 13.66 18.08
N ILE A 168 9.13 12.36 18.40
CA ILE A 168 9.91 11.76 19.50
C ILE A 168 11.41 11.90 19.23
N ARG A 169 11.85 11.67 17.98
CA ARG A 169 13.25 11.85 17.58
C ARG A 169 13.71 13.29 17.81
N HIS A 170 12.89 14.28 17.48
CA HIS A 170 13.21 15.68 17.73
C HIS A 170 13.38 15.96 19.24
N GLN A 171 12.47 15.46 20.08
CA GLN A 171 12.56 15.61 21.53
C GLN A 171 13.82 14.97 22.12
N LEU A 172 14.17 13.74 21.68
CA LEU A 172 15.41 13.08 22.09
C LEU A 172 16.65 13.89 21.67
N THR A 173 16.64 14.48 20.47
CA THR A 173 17.75 15.31 19.97
C THR A 173 17.94 16.56 20.82
N SER A 174 16.84 17.25 21.16
CA SER A 174 16.88 18.43 22.01
C SER A 174 17.42 18.11 23.40
N ASP A 175 16.95 17.02 24.02
CA ASP A 175 17.45 16.58 25.32
C ASP A 175 18.94 16.21 25.25
N LEU A 176 19.36 15.48 24.21
CA LEU A 176 20.75 15.11 23.97
C LEU A 176 21.66 16.35 23.85
N GLN A 177 21.25 17.35 23.08
CA GLN A 177 22.00 18.60 22.93
C GLN A 177 22.18 19.31 24.27
N ASN A 178 21.12 19.39 25.08
CA ASN A 178 21.19 19.99 26.42
C ASN A 178 22.15 19.21 27.34
N LYS A 179 22.21 17.87 27.22
CA LYS A 179 23.15 17.04 27.99
C LYS A 179 24.59 17.26 27.55
N MET A 180 24.84 17.39 26.25
CA MET A 180 26.17 17.69 25.71
C MET A 180 26.68 19.05 26.20
N GLU A 181 25.86 20.10 26.07
CA GLU A 181 26.20 21.44 26.55
C GLU A 181 26.50 21.45 28.05
N ALA A 182 25.68 20.76 28.86
CA ALA A 182 25.91 20.64 30.29
C ALA A 182 27.25 19.95 30.62
N VAL A 183 27.59 18.86 29.92
CA VAL A 183 28.89 18.19 30.09
C VAL A 183 30.04 19.12 29.70
N ASP A 184 29.92 19.86 28.60
CA ASP A 184 30.97 20.77 28.12
C ASP A 184 31.22 21.92 29.11
N ILE A 185 30.15 22.51 29.65
CA ILE A 185 30.23 23.55 30.68
C ILE A 185 30.85 22.98 31.95
N ASP A 186 30.35 21.86 32.46
CA ASP A 186 30.82 21.28 33.73
C ASP A 186 32.29 20.82 33.62
N THR A 187 32.69 20.24 32.48
CA THR A 187 34.08 19.86 32.20
C THR A 187 34.98 21.10 32.12
N SER A 188 34.51 22.17 31.49
CA SER A 188 35.23 23.44 31.44
C SER A 188 35.42 24.00 32.85
N CYS A 189 34.37 23.98 33.69
CA CYS A 189 34.43 24.40 35.08
C CYS A 189 35.41 23.56 35.90
N LEU A 190 35.42 22.24 35.73
CA LEU A 190 36.34 21.34 36.43
C LEU A 190 37.81 21.58 36.05
N SER A 191 38.06 22.05 34.83
CA SER A 191 39.41 22.37 34.34
C SER A 191 39.98 23.70 34.87
N LEU A 192 39.15 24.56 35.47
CA LEU A 192 39.59 25.85 36.00
C LEU A 192 40.47 25.67 37.23
N THR A 193 41.52 26.47 37.31
CA THR A 193 42.41 26.55 38.47
C THR A 193 42.53 28.00 38.93
N ILE A 194 43.07 28.23 40.12
CA ILE A 194 43.34 29.58 40.65
C ILE A 194 44.30 30.39 39.73
N LYS A 195 45.06 29.71 38.86
CA LYS A 195 45.99 30.34 37.90
C LYS A 195 45.35 30.61 36.53
N SER A 196 44.11 30.20 36.31
CA SER A 196 43.43 30.37 35.03
C SER A 196 43.09 31.85 34.77
N GLN A 197 43.38 32.35 33.58
CA GLN A 197 43.19 33.78 33.24
C GLN A 197 41.71 34.21 33.19
N SER A 198 40.78 33.26 33.05
CA SER A 198 39.34 33.49 32.90
C SER A 198 38.57 33.65 34.22
N ILE A 199 39.22 33.48 35.37
CA ILE A 199 38.56 33.61 36.67
C ILE A 199 38.36 35.09 37.04
N SER A 200 37.22 35.42 37.62
CA SER A 200 36.87 36.79 38.04
C SER A 200 35.71 36.76 39.03
N LEU A 201 35.61 37.82 39.86
CA LEU A 201 34.46 38.00 40.75
C LEU A 201 33.21 38.31 39.92
N LYS A 202 32.14 37.55 40.15
CA LYS A 202 30.87 37.68 39.42
C LYS A 202 29.85 38.46 40.24
N THR A 203 29.00 39.23 39.56
CA THR A 203 27.88 39.93 40.19
C THR A 203 26.80 38.92 40.57
N ASN A 204 26.43 38.88 41.85
CA ASN A 204 25.39 37.99 42.40
C ASN A 204 25.53 36.52 41.93
N PRO A 205 26.60 35.80 42.32
CA PRO A 205 26.87 34.43 41.88
C PRO A 205 25.95 33.39 42.51
N THR A 206 25.32 33.71 43.64
CA THR A 206 24.40 32.82 44.38
C THR A 206 22.96 32.91 43.91
N ARG A 207 22.70 33.64 42.81
CA ARG A 207 21.36 33.73 42.22
C ARG A 207 20.90 32.38 41.70
N ILE A 208 19.61 32.10 41.84
CA ILE A 208 18.95 30.95 41.22
C ILE A 208 18.14 31.48 40.04
N PRO A 209 18.48 31.10 38.80
CA PRO A 209 17.70 31.50 37.63
C PRO A 209 16.25 31.02 37.73
N SER A 210 15.30 31.85 37.29
CA SER A 210 13.90 31.46 37.18
C SER A 210 13.76 30.27 36.23
N GLY A 211 12.95 29.27 36.60
CA GLY A 211 12.77 28.05 35.80
C GLY A 211 13.82 26.96 36.05
N SER A 212 14.69 27.09 37.05
CA SER A 212 15.63 26.03 37.43
C SER A 212 14.92 24.75 37.85
N SER A 213 15.34 23.60 37.31
CA SER A 213 14.81 22.28 37.65
C SER A 213 15.55 21.64 38.82
N SER A 214 14.86 20.77 39.58
CA SER A 214 15.50 19.89 40.55
C SER A 214 16.22 18.71 39.86
N PRO A 215 17.20 18.06 40.52
CA PRO A 215 17.83 16.85 40.00
C PRO A 215 16.83 15.72 39.69
N GLN A 216 15.76 15.62 40.48
CA GLN A 216 14.69 14.65 40.28
C GLN A 216 13.92 14.96 38.98
N GLN A 217 13.52 16.22 38.77
CA GLN A 217 12.82 16.65 37.56
C GLN A 217 13.69 16.44 36.31
N TRP A 218 14.98 16.77 36.39
CA TRP A 218 15.95 16.53 35.31
C TRP A 218 16.05 15.05 34.92
N ALA A 219 16.16 14.15 35.91
CA ALA A 219 16.25 12.72 35.66
C ALA A 219 14.94 12.17 35.09
N GLN A 220 13.80 12.63 35.60
CA GLN A 220 12.47 12.24 35.12
C GLN A 220 12.23 12.67 33.68
N PHE A 221 12.71 13.84 33.27
CA PHE A 221 12.57 14.32 31.88
C PHE A 221 13.22 13.37 30.87
N SER A 222 14.48 13.00 31.09
CA SER A 222 15.18 12.06 30.20
C SER A 222 14.62 10.65 30.29
N GLN A 223 14.18 10.19 31.47
CA GLN A 223 13.47 8.92 31.62
C GLN A 223 12.17 8.87 30.81
N TYR A 224 11.38 9.94 30.87
CA TYR A 224 10.13 10.07 30.14
C TYR A 224 10.36 10.00 28.63
N ASN A 225 11.33 10.77 28.11
CA ASN A 225 11.65 10.77 26.68
C ASN A 225 12.05 9.37 26.19
N VAL A 226 12.88 8.66 26.96
CA VAL A 226 13.31 7.29 26.64
C VAL A 226 12.14 6.30 26.70
N ALA A 227 11.28 6.39 27.72
CA ALA A 227 10.12 5.51 27.86
C ALA A 227 9.15 5.68 26.68
N ARG A 228 8.81 6.94 26.35
CA ARG A 228 7.94 7.28 25.22
C ARG A 228 8.51 6.78 23.89
N ALA A 229 9.82 6.90 23.68
CA ALA A 229 10.47 6.39 22.48
C ALA A 229 10.41 4.87 22.37
N ARG A 230 10.65 4.14 23.46
CA ARG A 230 10.55 2.67 23.47
C ARG A 230 9.12 2.20 23.17
N GLU A 231 8.12 2.87 23.72
CA GLU A 231 6.72 2.56 23.46
C GLU A 231 6.36 2.79 21.98
N ALA A 232 6.75 3.93 21.40
CA ALA A 232 6.47 4.22 20.00
C ALA A 232 7.16 3.24 19.04
N VAL A 233 8.39 2.82 19.36
CA VAL A 233 9.10 1.78 18.61
C VAL A 233 8.36 0.44 18.68
N LEU A 234 7.89 0.03 19.85
CA LEU A 234 7.11 -1.22 20.00
C LEU A 234 5.81 -1.19 19.19
N VAL A 235 5.08 -0.08 19.24
CA VAL A 235 3.84 0.11 18.44
C VAL A 235 4.15 0.03 16.95
N SER A 236 5.24 0.66 16.49
CA SER A 236 5.70 0.60 15.10
C SER A 236 6.03 -0.83 14.67
N GLN A 237 6.76 -1.59 15.50
CA GLN A 237 7.12 -2.98 15.21
C GLN A 237 5.88 -3.86 15.02
N GLN A 238 4.92 -3.76 15.94
CA GLN A 238 3.66 -4.50 15.84
C GLN A 238 2.87 -4.08 14.59
N MET A 239 2.86 -2.80 14.26
CA MET A 239 2.24 -2.32 13.01
C MET A 239 2.91 -2.97 11.79
N ARG A 240 4.25 -3.00 11.70
CA ARG A 240 4.95 -3.63 10.57
C ARG A 240 4.64 -5.12 10.43
N GLU A 241 4.53 -5.85 11.55
CA GLU A 241 4.11 -7.26 11.54
C GLU A 241 2.70 -7.41 10.95
N ASN A 242 1.75 -6.60 11.43
CA ASN A 242 0.37 -6.58 10.91
C ASN A 242 0.32 -6.21 9.41
N MET A 243 1.11 -5.23 8.98
CA MET A 243 1.23 -4.85 7.56
C MET A 243 1.73 -6.02 6.72
N SER A 244 2.74 -6.75 7.22
CA SER A 244 3.31 -7.91 6.52
C SER A 244 2.30 -9.04 6.38
N LEU A 245 1.57 -9.35 7.47
CA LEU A 245 0.50 -10.35 7.45
C LEU A 245 -0.64 -9.95 6.51
N SER A 246 -1.09 -8.69 6.58
CA SER A 246 -2.15 -8.19 5.70
C SER A 246 -1.76 -8.25 4.23
N ARG A 247 -0.52 -7.91 3.86
CA ARG A 247 -0.04 -8.05 2.47
C ARG A 247 -0.08 -9.51 2.01
N ALA A 248 0.37 -10.45 2.84
CA ALA A 248 0.34 -11.87 2.49
C ALA A 248 -1.09 -12.40 2.34
N GLN A 249 -2.01 -11.99 3.22
CA GLN A 249 -3.44 -12.36 3.12
C GLN A 249 -4.06 -11.84 1.82
N VAL A 250 -3.87 -10.55 1.53
CA VAL A 250 -4.35 -9.90 0.31
C VAL A 250 -3.81 -10.60 -0.94
N GLN A 251 -2.52 -10.91 -0.99
CA GLN A 251 -1.90 -11.64 -2.10
C GLN A 251 -2.61 -12.99 -2.33
N ASN A 252 -2.85 -13.75 -1.27
CA ASN A 252 -3.52 -15.04 -1.35
C ASN A 252 -4.98 -14.94 -1.82
N GLU A 253 -5.72 -13.95 -1.30
CA GLU A 253 -7.11 -13.68 -1.71
C GLU A 253 -7.19 -13.33 -3.21
N LEU A 254 -6.34 -12.43 -3.68
CA LEU A 254 -6.28 -12.03 -5.09
C LEU A 254 -5.91 -13.21 -5.99
N GLU A 255 -4.93 -14.02 -5.60
CA GLU A 255 -4.55 -15.21 -6.36
C GLU A 255 -5.66 -16.27 -6.42
N ALA A 256 -6.37 -16.48 -5.31
CA ALA A 256 -7.49 -17.41 -5.26
C ALA A 256 -8.63 -16.96 -6.19
N GLN A 257 -9.02 -15.68 -6.11
CA GLN A 257 -10.08 -15.12 -6.94
C GLN A 257 -9.71 -15.13 -8.42
N ARG A 258 -8.46 -14.78 -8.73
CA ARG A 258 -7.94 -14.86 -10.10
C ARG A 258 -8.06 -16.26 -10.69
N ARG A 259 -7.69 -17.29 -9.93
CA ARG A 259 -7.80 -18.70 -10.38
C ARG A 259 -9.25 -19.12 -10.59
N ALA A 260 -10.17 -18.65 -9.74
CA ALA A 260 -11.60 -18.91 -9.88
C ALA A 260 -12.17 -18.29 -11.17
N ALA A 261 -11.85 -17.02 -11.44
CA ALA A 261 -12.25 -16.34 -12.68
C ALA A 261 -11.65 -17.00 -13.93
N GLU A 262 -10.36 -17.36 -13.91
CA GLU A 262 -9.71 -18.06 -15.03
C GLU A 262 -10.32 -19.45 -15.29
N PHE A 263 -10.68 -20.18 -14.23
CA PHE A 263 -11.37 -21.46 -14.36
C PHE A 263 -12.77 -21.29 -14.97
N ALA A 264 -13.54 -20.31 -14.49
CA ALA A 264 -14.86 -20.01 -15.02
C ALA A 264 -14.78 -19.66 -16.52
N LEU A 265 -13.82 -18.82 -16.92
CA LEU A 265 -13.60 -18.43 -18.33
C LEU A 265 -13.28 -19.64 -19.21
N ARG A 266 -12.33 -20.49 -18.79
CA ARG A 266 -11.98 -21.70 -19.52
C ARG A 266 -13.17 -22.64 -19.69
N LYS A 267 -13.95 -22.82 -18.63
CA LYS A 267 -15.17 -23.64 -18.67
C LYS A 267 -16.22 -23.05 -19.60
N ARG A 268 -16.46 -21.74 -19.56
CA ARG A 268 -17.42 -21.08 -20.45
C ARG A 268 -17.00 -21.16 -21.91
N LYS A 269 -15.72 -20.91 -22.22
CA LYS A 269 -15.18 -21.07 -23.57
C LYS A 269 -15.47 -22.47 -24.12
N HIS A 270 -15.21 -23.51 -23.33
CA HIS A 270 -15.47 -24.88 -23.76
C HIS A 270 -16.95 -25.15 -24.06
N HIS A 271 -17.86 -24.67 -23.21
CA HIS A 271 -19.31 -24.79 -23.48
C HIS A 271 -19.74 -24.04 -24.74
N GLU A 272 -19.15 -22.86 -25.01
CA GLU A 272 -19.42 -22.06 -26.20
C GLU A 272 -18.92 -22.77 -27.48
N GLU A 273 -17.73 -23.38 -27.42
CA GLU A 273 -17.18 -24.21 -28.50
C GLU A 273 -18.10 -25.39 -28.81
N GLN A 274 -18.57 -26.11 -27.78
CA GLN A 274 -19.50 -27.23 -27.95
C GLN A 274 -20.83 -26.78 -28.58
N ALA A 275 -21.41 -25.67 -28.12
CA ALA A 275 -22.65 -25.14 -28.66
C ALA A 275 -22.50 -24.69 -30.12
N ARG A 276 -21.36 -24.08 -30.47
CA ARG A 276 -21.02 -23.71 -31.85
C ARG A 276 -20.91 -24.95 -32.74
N ASP A 277 -20.17 -25.95 -32.31
CA ASP A 277 -19.89 -27.15 -33.12
C ASP A 277 -21.16 -27.97 -33.35
N GLU A 278 -22.00 -28.11 -32.33
CA GLU A 278 -23.33 -28.72 -32.45
C GLU A 278 -24.20 -27.95 -33.45
N LEU A 279 -24.25 -26.62 -33.36
CA LEU A 279 -25.06 -25.82 -34.27
C LEU A 279 -24.55 -25.88 -35.73
N GLN A 280 -23.22 -25.93 -35.93
CA GLN A 280 -22.64 -26.17 -37.25
C GLN A 280 -23.04 -27.53 -37.83
N TRP A 281 -23.06 -28.57 -36.99
CA TRP A 281 -23.52 -29.89 -37.40
C TRP A 281 -25.00 -29.88 -37.79
N GLN A 282 -25.87 -29.28 -36.97
CA GLN A 282 -27.31 -29.17 -37.25
C GLN A 282 -27.61 -28.40 -38.54
N ILE A 283 -26.87 -27.30 -38.81
CA ILE A 283 -26.99 -26.54 -40.05
C ILE A 283 -26.67 -27.43 -41.24
N LYS A 284 -25.53 -28.13 -41.21
CA LYS A 284 -25.12 -29.02 -42.31
C LYS A 284 -26.15 -30.14 -42.56
N THR A 285 -26.62 -30.80 -41.51
CA THR A 285 -27.64 -31.85 -41.63
C THR A 285 -28.96 -31.30 -42.19
N THR A 286 -29.33 -30.07 -41.81
CA THR A 286 -30.52 -29.41 -42.36
C THR A 286 -30.33 -29.05 -43.84
N GLU A 287 -29.14 -28.62 -44.26
CA GLU A 287 -28.82 -28.36 -45.67
C GLU A 287 -28.92 -29.63 -46.53
N ASP A 288 -28.41 -30.76 -46.02
CA ASP A 288 -28.51 -32.06 -46.70
C ASP A 288 -29.99 -32.51 -46.85
N GLU A 289 -30.80 -32.35 -45.81
CA GLU A 289 -32.24 -32.67 -45.83
C GLU A 289 -33.03 -31.72 -46.75
N MET A 290 -32.67 -30.43 -46.78
CA MET A 290 -33.25 -29.47 -47.74
C MET A 290 -32.95 -29.88 -49.19
N ALA A 291 -31.71 -30.28 -49.50
CA ALA A 291 -31.34 -30.75 -50.83
C ALA A 291 -32.10 -32.03 -51.23
N ALA A 292 -32.33 -32.95 -50.28
CA ALA A 292 -33.16 -34.13 -50.49
C ALA A 292 -34.63 -33.75 -50.78
N MET A 293 -35.22 -32.87 -49.97
CA MET A 293 -36.59 -32.37 -50.16
C MET A 293 -36.77 -31.65 -51.50
N GLU A 294 -35.79 -30.87 -51.95
CA GLU A 294 -35.80 -30.28 -53.29
C GLU A 294 -35.77 -31.35 -54.40
N GLY A 295 -35.04 -32.44 -54.19
CA GLY A 295 -35.05 -33.63 -55.05
C GLY A 295 -36.44 -34.25 -55.15
N ASP A 296 -37.09 -34.45 -54.01
CA ASP A 296 -38.44 -35.00 -53.93
C ASP A 296 -39.48 -34.09 -54.59
N ILE A 297 -39.38 -32.77 -54.41
CA ILE A 297 -40.23 -31.78 -55.09
C ILE A 297 -40.09 -31.89 -56.61
N ARG A 298 -38.84 -31.99 -57.13
CA ARG A 298 -38.60 -32.19 -58.57
C ARG A 298 -39.18 -33.51 -59.07
N GLY A 299 -39.03 -34.58 -58.29
CA GLY A 299 -39.60 -35.90 -58.62
C GLY A 299 -41.12 -35.89 -58.67
N LEU A 300 -41.77 -35.31 -57.65
CA LEU A 300 -43.22 -35.18 -57.56
C LEU A 300 -43.80 -34.32 -58.70
N ASP A 301 -43.12 -33.23 -59.09
CA ASP A 301 -43.55 -32.41 -60.22
C ASP A 301 -43.43 -33.18 -61.55
N ALA A 302 -42.32 -33.91 -61.77
CA ALA A 302 -42.15 -34.76 -62.95
C ALA A 302 -43.23 -35.85 -63.04
N ASP A 303 -43.52 -36.53 -61.93
CA ASP A 303 -44.59 -37.54 -61.85
C ASP A 303 -45.97 -36.93 -62.10
N LEU A 304 -46.23 -35.73 -61.58
CA LEU A 304 -47.47 -34.99 -61.83
C LEU A 304 -47.63 -34.68 -63.33
N GLN A 305 -46.58 -34.21 -64.00
CA GLN A 305 -46.61 -33.96 -65.45
C GLN A 305 -46.83 -35.26 -66.25
N ALA A 306 -46.15 -36.34 -65.87
CA ALA A 306 -46.31 -37.64 -66.52
C ALA A 306 -47.76 -38.16 -66.38
N LYS A 307 -48.34 -38.11 -65.19
CA LYS A 307 -49.74 -38.53 -64.96
C LYS A 307 -50.74 -37.61 -65.66
N MET A 308 -50.47 -36.32 -65.75
CA MET A 308 -51.29 -35.37 -66.51
C MET A 308 -51.22 -35.65 -68.02
N ALA A 309 -50.08 -36.09 -68.55
CA ALA A 309 -49.97 -36.56 -69.93
C ALA A 309 -50.77 -37.86 -70.17
N SER A 310 -50.72 -38.82 -69.25
CA SER A 310 -51.56 -40.03 -69.30
C SER A 310 -53.05 -39.69 -69.26
N LEU A 311 -53.46 -38.75 -68.40
CA LEU A 311 -54.85 -38.29 -68.31
C LEU A 311 -55.31 -37.64 -69.62
N LYS A 312 -54.48 -36.78 -70.22
CA LYS A 312 -54.75 -36.18 -71.55
C LYS A 312 -54.95 -37.25 -72.62
N LEU A 313 -54.14 -38.31 -72.61
CA LEU A 313 -54.29 -39.42 -73.54
C LEU A 313 -55.62 -40.16 -73.33
N ALA A 314 -55.98 -40.48 -72.09
CA ALA A 314 -57.24 -41.13 -71.75
C ALA A 314 -58.46 -40.28 -72.15
N HIS A 315 -58.44 -38.97 -71.86
CA HIS A 315 -59.46 -38.00 -72.31
C HIS A 315 -59.57 -37.98 -73.83
N THR A 316 -58.45 -37.89 -74.55
CA THR A 316 -58.44 -37.87 -76.02
C THR A 316 -59.02 -39.17 -76.59
N ARG A 317 -58.71 -40.32 -75.99
CA ARG A 317 -59.26 -41.62 -76.38
C ARG A 317 -60.77 -41.69 -76.13
N LEU A 318 -61.26 -41.22 -74.99
CA LEU A 318 -62.69 -41.15 -74.68
C LEU A 318 -63.44 -40.24 -75.66
N GLU A 319 -62.91 -39.04 -75.92
CA GLU A 319 -63.47 -38.08 -76.86
C GLU A 319 -63.45 -38.61 -78.30
N ALA A 320 -62.42 -39.33 -78.70
CA ALA A 320 -62.37 -39.94 -80.02
C ALA A 320 -63.47 -40.98 -80.24
N ARG A 321 -63.86 -41.69 -79.18
CA ARG A 321 -64.87 -42.76 -79.23
C ARG A 321 -66.30 -42.21 -79.30
N THR A 322 -66.56 -40.94 -78.93
CA THR A 322 -67.88 -40.31 -79.05
C THR A 322 -68.30 -40.06 -80.50
N ARG A 323 -67.34 -40.08 -81.45
CA ARG A 323 -67.58 -39.87 -82.88
C ARG A 323 -68.14 -41.08 -83.64
N ARG A 324 -68.34 -42.21 -82.97
CA ARG A 324 -68.95 -43.41 -83.58
C ARG A 324 -70.43 -43.17 -83.87
N SER A 325 -70.95 -43.76 -84.94
CA SER A 325 -72.34 -43.57 -85.39
C SER A 325 -73.21 -44.80 -85.11
N GLY A 326 -74.51 -44.56 -84.90
CA GLY A 326 -75.51 -45.63 -84.78
C GLY A 326 -75.28 -46.57 -83.60
N MET A 327 -75.45 -47.88 -83.84
CA MET A 327 -75.32 -48.92 -82.82
C MET A 327 -73.88 -49.13 -82.32
N ASP A 328 -72.88 -48.66 -83.07
CA ASP A 328 -71.46 -48.74 -82.69
C ASP A 328 -71.05 -47.69 -81.63
N LEU A 329 -71.93 -46.73 -81.31
CA LEU A 329 -71.83 -45.86 -80.13
C LEU A 329 -72.19 -46.63 -78.85
N CYS A 330 -71.55 -47.79 -78.68
CA CYS A 330 -71.77 -48.71 -77.57
C CYS A 330 -70.82 -48.41 -76.41
N ARG A 331 -71.31 -48.57 -75.18
CA ARG A 331 -70.50 -48.56 -73.95
C ARG A 331 -69.95 -49.95 -73.69
N ASP A 332 -68.93 -50.31 -74.46
CA ASP A 332 -68.21 -51.57 -74.34
C ASP A 332 -67.22 -51.57 -73.14
N GLU A 333 -66.60 -52.72 -72.90
CA GLU A 333 -65.60 -52.90 -71.85
C GLU A 333 -64.45 -51.89 -71.91
N VAL A 334 -64.02 -51.51 -73.12
CA VAL A 334 -62.95 -50.52 -73.31
C VAL A 334 -63.42 -49.12 -72.88
N GLN A 335 -64.69 -48.76 -73.14
CA GLN A 335 -65.27 -47.50 -72.65
C GLN A 335 -65.28 -47.46 -71.12
N HIS A 336 -65.72 -48.54 -70.46
CA HIS A 336 -65.72 -48.61 -68.99
C HIS A 336 -64.30 -48.57 -68.42
N GLY A 337 -63.35 -49.29 -69.03
CA GLY A 337 -61.94 -49.27 -68.64
C GLY A 337 -61.31 -47.88 -68.72
N LEU A 338 -61.54 -47.14 -69.82
CA LEU A 338 -61.03 -45.77 -69.97
C LEU A 338 -61.65 -44.78 -68.96
N VAL A 339 -62.93 -44.93 -68.62
CA VAL A 339 -63.58 -44.10 -67.59
C VAL A 339 -62.98 -44.38 -66.20
N ALA A 340 -62.75 -45.66 -65.86
CA ALA A 340 -62.09 -46.03 -64.62
C ALA A 340 -60.64 -45.52 -64.56
N GLU A 341 -59.89 -45.61 -65.67
CA GLU A 341 -58.53 -45.08 -65.80
C GLU A 341 -58.51 -43.57 -65.55
N VAL A 342 -59.44 -42.80 -66.11
CA VAL A 342 -59.57 -41.35 -65.86
C VAL A 342 -59.80 -41.07 -64.38
N GLN A 343 -60.79 -41.72 -63.75
CA GLN A 343 -61.10 -41.51 -62.33
C GLN A 343 -59.90 -41.85 -61.42
N GLN A 344 -59.16 -42.91 -61.74
CA GLN A 344 -57.93 -43.27 -61.02
C GLN A 344 -56.82 -42.24 -61.24
N LEU A 345 -56.62 -41.75 -62.47
CA LEU A 345 -55.60 -40.75 -62.77
C LEU A 345 -55.91 -39.41 -62.11
N GLU A 346 -57.17 -38.98 -62.10
CA GLU A 346 -57.62 -37.77 -61.39
C GLU A 346 -57.35 -37.85 -59.89
N SER A 347 -57.68 -38.99 -59.25
CA SER A 347 -57.40 -39.18 -57.82
C SER A 347 -55.89 -39.19 -57.52
N THR A 348 -55.10 -39.86 -58.36
CA THR A 348 -53.64 -39.90 -58.25
C THR A 348 -53.02 -38.50 -58.41
N ILE A 349 -53.48 -37.73 -59.40
CA ILE A 349 -53.03 -36.35 -59.64
C ILE A 349 -53.36 -35.46 -58.44
N GLN A 350 -54.55 -35.61 -57.85
CA GLN A 350 -54.92 -34.84 -56.67
C GLN A 350 -54.04 -35.18 -55.46
N ALA A 351 -53.74 -36.47 -55.25
CA ALA A 351 -52.83 -36.91 -54.21
C ALA A 351 -51.40 -36.37 -54.41
N LEU A 352 -50.88 -36.40 -55.65
CA LEU A 352 -49.57 -35.84 -56.00
C LEU A 352 -49.52 -34.32 -55.76
N LYS A 353 -50.56 -33.58 -56.15
CA LYS A 353 -50.65 -32.13 -55.88
C LYS A 353 -50.63 -31.81 -54.39
N GLN A 354 -51.37 -32.56 -53.58
CA GLN A 354 -51.36 -32.38 -52.13
C GLN A 354 -49.96 -32.64 -51.57
N LYS A 355 -49.33 -33.74 -51.96
CA LYS A 355 -48.00 -34.10 -51.46
C LYS A 355 -46.92 -33.12 -51.88
N LEU A 356 -47.01 -32.60 -53.11
CA LEU A 356 -46.14 -31.52 -53.60
C LEU A 356 -46.31 -30.25 -52.75
N SER A 357 -47.54 -29.85 -52.44
CA SER A 357 -47.81 -28.71 -51.57
C SER A 357 -47.25 -28.92 -50.16
N ASP A 358 -47.39 -30.12 -49.59
CA ASP A 358 -46.86 -30.46 -48.26
C ASP A 358 -45.32 -30.39 -48.25
N ALA A 359 -44.68 -30.93 -49.29
CA ALA A 359 -43.22 -30.90 -49.44
C ALA A 359 -42.68 -29.47 -49.60
N GLN A 360 -43.33 -28.64 -50.42
CA GLN A 360 -42.99 -27.22 -50.58
C GLN A 360 -43.11 -26.44 -49.27
N LEU A 361 -44.19 -26.67 -48.50
CA LEU A 361 -44.37 -26.06 -47.19
C LEU A 361 -43.30 -26.52 -46.19
N SER A 362 -42.94 -27.80 -46.21
CA SER A 362 -41.89 -28.35 -45.35
C SER A 362 -40.54 -27.70 -45.67
N LEU A 363 -40.17 -27.61 -46.96
CA LEU A 363 -38.95 -26.95 -47.41
C LEU A 363 -38.92 -25.48 -46.95
N GLN A 364 -40.01 -24.73 -47.13
CA GLN A 364 -40.08 -23.34 -46.70
C GLN A 364 -39.84 -23.18 -45.19
N LYS A 365 -40.41 -24.08 -44.36
CA LYS A 365 -40.18 -24.07 -42.90
C LYS A 365 -38.70 -24.35 -42.57
N MET A 366 -38.08 -25.30 -43.26
CA MET A 366 -36.66 -25.62 -43.07
C MET A 366 -35.78 -24.44 -43.47
N THR A 367 -36.06 -23.76 -44.59
CA THR A 367 -35.33 -22.57 -45.03
C THR A 367 -35.38 -21.45 -43.98
N LEU A 368 -36.56 -21.20 -43.40
CA LEU A 368 -36.71 -20.18 -42.35
C LEU A 368 -35.92 -20.55 -41.09
N HIS A 369 -35.97 -21.83 -40.68
CA HIS A 369 -35.24 -22.30 -39.52
C HIS A 369 -33.72 -22.28 -39.73
N HIS A 370 -33.25 -22.70 -40.91
CA HIS A 370 -31.85 -22.61 -41.34
C HIS A 370 -31.33 -21.18 -41.24
N SER A 371 -32.07 -20.19 -41.75
CA SER A 371 -31.70 -18.78 -41.62
C SER A 371 -31.55 -18.33 -40.16
N CYS A 372 -32.43 -18.80 -39.27
CA CYS A 372 -32.33 -18.52 -37.83
C CYS A 372 -31.08 -19.17 -37.22
N MET A 373 -30.79 -20.43 -37.56
CA MET A 373 -29.59 -21.13 -37.07
C MET A 373 -28.30 -20.46 -37.56
N CYS A 374 -28.22 -20.02 -38.82
CA CYS A 374 -27.06 -19.31 -39.33
C CYS A 374 -26.81 -17.98 -38.58
N GLN A 375 -27.87 -17.24 -38.26
CA GLN A 375 -27.76 -16.02 -37.45
C GLN A 375 -27.28 -16.34 -36.03
N ASP A 376 -27.77 -17.40 -35.41
CA ASP A 376 -27.36 -17.82 -34.08
C ASP A 376 -25.89 -18.28 -34.07
N LEU A 377 -25.45 -19.00 -35.11
CA LEU A 377 -24.04 -19.38 -35.28
C LEU A 377 -23.12 -18.15 -35.37
N SER A 378 -23.52 -17.11 -36.11
CA SER A 378 -22.78 -15.85 -36.17
C SER A 378 -22.64 -15.22 -34.78
N ARG A 379 -23.69 -15.22 -33.97
CA ARG A 379 -23.65 -14.67 -32.60
C ARG A 379 -22.74 -15.49 -31.69
N LYS A 380 -22.77 -16.83 -31.78
CA LYS A 380 -21.86 -17.71 -31.03
C LYS A 380 -20.39 -17.47 -31.39
N GLN A 381 -20.10 -17.30 -32.68
CA GLN A 381 -18.75 -16.97 -33.13
C GLN A 381 -18.28 -15.61 -32.60
N GLU A 382 -19.15 -14.58 -32.63
CA GLU A 382 -18.88 -13.28 -32.02
C GLU A 382 -18.61 -13.42 -30.50
N ALA A 383 -19.48 -14.12 -29.77
CA ALA A 383 -19.34 -14.34 -28.32
C ALA A 383 -18.03 -15.08 -27.96
N LEU A 384 -17.67 -16.10 -28.73
CA LEU A 384 -16.43 -16.85 -28.55
C LEU A 384 -15.19 -15.98 -28.81
N SER A 385 -15.24 -15.11 -29.83
CA SER A 385 -14.15 -14.15 -30.09
C SER A 385 -13.97 -13.15 -28.93
N LEU A 386 -15.07 -12.73 -28.28
CA LEU A 386 -15.02 -11.87 -27.10
C LEU A 386 -14.40 -12.60 -25.90
N GLU A 387 -14.69 -13.90 -25.70
CA GLU A 387 -14.04 -14.68 -24.65
C GLU A 387 -12.55 -14.91 -24.89
N GLU A 388 -12.15 -15.13 -26.13
CA GLU A 388 -10.73 -15.22 -26.49
C GLU A 388 -10.00 -13.92 -26.19
N ARG A 389 -10.61 -12.78 -26.54
CA ARG A 389 -10.08 -11.45 -26.17
C ARG A 389 -10.02 -11.26 -24.67
N SER A 390 -11.06 -11.64 -23.91
CA SER A 390 -11.05 -11.56 -22.45
C SER A 390 -9.90 -12.37 -21.85
N MET A 391 -9.72 -13.62 -22.28
CA MET A 391 -8.60 -14.45 -21.82
C MET A 391 -7.24 -13.87 -22.23
N GLN A 392 -7.12 -13.30 -23.43
CA GLN A 392 -5.90 -12.62 -23.87
C GLN A 392 -5.60 -11.39 -23.01
N CYS A 393 -6.61 -10.58 -22.70
CA CYS A 393 -6.47 -9.42 -21.83
C CYS A 393 -5.93 -9.81 -20.45
N ARG A 394 -6.40 -10.94 -19.90
CA ARG A 394 -5.92 -11.49 -18.61
C ARG A 394 -4.46 -11.93 -18.60
N THR A 395 -3.83 -12.18 -19.75
CA THR A 395 -2.38 -12.43 -19.81
C THR A 395 -1.54 -11.22 -19.40
N ARG A 396 -2.10 -10.00 -19.43
CA ARG A 396 -1.43 -8.79 -18.91
C ARG A 396 -1.23 -8.84 -17.39
N ILE A 397 -2.07 -9.59 -16.67
CA ILE A 397 -1.95 -9.78 -15.23
C ILE A 397 -0.76 -10.69 -14.89
N THR A 398 -0.45 -11.71 -15.71
CA THR A 398 0.74 -12.57 -15.55
C THR A 398 2.03 -11.92 -16.03
N SER A 399 2.01 -11.18 -17.15
CA SER A 399 3.23 -10.63 -17.74
C SER A 399 3.91 -9.60 -16.84
N GLN A 400 3.14 -8.85 -16.06
CA GLN A 400 3.69 -7.92 -15.07
C GLN A 400 4.19 -8.61 -13.80
N SER A 401 3.62 -9.75 -13.40
CA SER A 401 4.15 -10.51 -12.25
C SER A 401 5.53 -11.12 -12.54
N GLY A 402 5.89 -11.30 -13.82
CA GLY A 402 7.21 -11.77 -14.28
C GLY A 402 8.23 -10.66 -14.59
N SER A 403 7.80 -9.40 -14.73
CA SER A 403 8.65 -8.25 -15.03
C SER A 403 9.08 -7.48 -13.77
N GLY A 404 9.37 -8.19 -12.69
CA GLY A 404 9.94 -7.63 -11.47
C GLY A 404 11.42 -7.29 -11.64
N ARG A 405 11.75 -6.33 -12.51
CA ARG A 405 13.07 -5.67 -12.54
C ARG A 405 13.17 -4.35 -13.30
N THR A 406 12.08 -3.78 -13.80
CA THR A 406 12.10 -2.40 -14.32
C THR A 406 11.48 -1.47 -13.30
N ALA A 407 12.37 -0.75 -12.61
CA ALA A 407 12.03 0.37 -11.76
C ALA A 407 11.13 1.35 -12.52
N VAL A 408 9.89 1.49 -12.07
CA VAL A 408 9.09 2.68 -12.37
C VAL A 408 9.82 3.85 -11.70
N PRO A 409 10.08 4.97 -12.40
CA PRO A 409 10.70 6.11 -11.76
C PRO A 409 9.72 6.65 -10.73
N LEU A 410 10.04 6.47 -9.45
CA LEU A 410 9.49 7.25 -8.37
C LEU A 410 9.73 8.72 -8.72
N VAL A 411 8.67 9.45 -9.06
CA VAL A 411 8.70 10.91 -9.06
C VAL A 411 8.89 11.32 -7.61
N PRO A 412 10.02 11.94 -7.23
CA PRO A 412 10.19 12.41 -5.87
C PRO A 412 9.19 13.54 -5.64
N LEU A 413 8.22 13.33 -4.76
CA LEU A 413 7.55 14.46 -4.13
C LEU A 413 8.62 15.22 -3.37
N VAL A 414 8.86 16.44 -3.84
CA VAL A 414 9.95 17.32 -3.43
C VAL A 414 9.93 17.49 -1.91
N ASN A 415 10.94 16.92 -1.25
CA ASN A 415 11.24 17.21 0.15
C ASN A 415 11.66 18.69 0.25
N SER A 416 10.76 19.54 0.73
CA SER A 416 11.08 20.87 1.23
C SER A 416 11.71 20.74 2.62
N SER A 417 12.94 20.25 2.68
CA SER A 417 13.76 20.30 3.89
C SER A 417 15.13 20.83 3.50
N GLY A 418 15.25 22.16 3.54
CA GLY A 418 16.51 22.87 3.36
C GLY A 418 17.51 22.45 4.43
N ARG A 419 18.38 21.51 4.09
CA ARG A 419 19.68 21.32 4.73
C ARG A 419 20.75 21.76 3.75
N SER A 420 21.15 23.02 3.86
CA SER A 420 22.36 23.52 3.23
C SER A 420 23.52 23.37 4.22
N ASN A 421 24.53 22.64 3.76
CA ASN A 421 25.83 22.42 4.38
C ASN A 421 26.44 23.71 4.96
N LEU A 422 26.79 23.69 6.25
CA LEU A 422 27.81 24.58 6.81
C LEU A 422 29.12 23.80 6.89
N GLN A 423 29.94 24.00 5.87
CA GLN A 423 31.32 23.57 5.81
C GLN A 423 32.16 24.47 6.73
N LEU A 424 32.76 23.88 7.75
CA LEU A 424 33.81 24.51 8.57
C LEU A 424 35.02 24.79 7.68
N LEU A 425 35.30 26.06 7.42
CA LEU A 425 36.62 26.52 6.99
C LEU A 425 37.44 26.82 8.25
N ALA A 426 38.46 26.00 8.46
CA ALA A 426 39.54 26.27 9.40
C ALA A 426 40.48 27.33 8.79
N GLN A 427 40.69 28.42 9.51
CA GLN A 427 41.93 29.19 9.56
C GLN A 427 42.20 29.56 11.01
#